data_AF-A0A4V1SEG0-F1
#
_entry.id   AF-A0A4V1SEG0-F1
#
_cell.length_a   1.000
_cell.length_b   1.000
_cell.length_c   1.000
_cell.angle_alpha   90.00
_cell.angle_beta   90.00
_cell.angle_gamma   90.00
#
_symmetry.space_group_name_H-M   'P 1'
#
loop_
_entity.id
_entity.type
_entity.pdbx_description
1 polymer ?
#
loop_
_entity_poly.entity_id
_entity_poly.type
_entity_poly.pdbx_seq_one_letter_code
_entity_poly.pdbx_strand_id
1 'polypeptide(L)'
;FEAKTVIIATGAAPRHLGIDNEKQLIGHGLTSCATCDGAFYRDVPVCVIGGGDSATEEAGFLTRFASKVYLIHRRDELRASKIMADRALANPKIEPVWNSTVCEYLTDEKGEMRSVMLENLVTGEKSELEVACVFVAIGHVPNSAFLGDLVDKDENGYIIQNPGRTSTKTPGLFAAGDVADHYYRQAITAAGQGCAAALEAERYLSEHE
;
A
#
# COMPACT_ATOMS: atom_id res chain seq x y z
N PHE A 1 -17.44 26.33 -0.37
CA PHE A 1 -16.93 26.64 0.99
C PHE A 1 -15.80 27.63 0.85
N GLU A 2 -15.66 28.55 1.78
CA GLU A 2 -14.52 29.48 1.88
C GLU A 2 -13.84 29.26 3.24
N ALA A 3 -12.50 29.35 3.28
CA ALA A 3 -11.72 29.13 4.50
C ALA A 3 -10.46 29.99 4.49
N LYS A 4 -10.02 30.46 5.67
CA LYS A 4 -8.76 31.21 5.83
C LYS A 4 -7.51 30.31 5.68
N THR A 5 -7.62 29.06 6.10
CA THR A 5 -6.58 28.01 5.99
C THR A 5 -7.23 26.67 5.70
N VAL A 6 -6.47 25.73 5.13
CA VAL A 6 -6.95 24.38 4.81
C VAL A 6 -5.91 23.33 5.20
N ILE A 7 -6.37 22.26 5.84
CA ILE A 7 -5.58 21.05 6.10
C ILE A 7 -6.06 19.95 5.13
N ILE A 8 -5.15 19.46 4.30
CA ILE A 8 -5.37 18.35 3.38
C ILE A 8 -5.07 17.05 4.11
N ALA A 9 -6.12 16.30 4.45
CA ALA A 9 -6.05 14.99 5.06
C ALA A 9 -6.85 13.95 4.26
N THR A 10 -6.70 13.97 2.93
CA THR A 10 -7.47 13.14 2.00
C THR A 10 -6.97 11.71 1.86
N GLY A 11 -5.85 11.38 2.51
CA GLY A 11 -5.24 10.04 2.52
C GLY A 11 -4.70 9.59 1.16
N ALA A 12 -4.35 8.31 1.08
CA ALA A 12 -3.95 7.64 -0.15
C ALA A 12 -4.72 6.32 -0.31
N ALA A 13 -5.29 6.10 -1.49
CA ALA A 13 -6.02 4.88 -1.80
C ALA A 13 -5.07 3.76 -2.24
N PRO A 14 -5.20 2.52 -1.75
CA PRO A 14 -4.44 1.41 -2.29
C PRO A 14 -4.81 1.18 -3.76
N ARG A 15 -3.83 0.75 -4.55
CA ARG A 15 -4.09 0.26 -5.91
C ARG A 15 -4.64 -1.16 -5.83
N HIS A 16 -5.57 -1.46 -6.71
CA HIS A 16 -6.22 -2.76 -6.84
C HIS A 16 -5.89 -3.37 -8.20
N LEU A 17 -6.05 -4.69 -8.36
CA LEU A 17 -5.82 -5.35 -9.65
C LEU A 17 -6.95 -5.08 -10.65
N GLY A 18 -8.14 -4.69 -10.17
CA GLY A 18 -9.32 -4.48 -10.99
C GLY A 18 -10.02 -5.78 -11.39
N ILE A 19 -9.88 -6.82 -10.57
CA ILE A 19 -10.54 -8.12 -10.78
C ILE A 19 -11.98 -8.02 -10.30
N ASP A 20 -12.89 -8.74 -10.96
CA ASP A 20 -14.29 -8.79 -10.54
C ASP A 20 -14.42 -9.25 -9.08
N ASN A 21 -15.37 -8.65 -8.35
CA ASN A 21 -15.62 -8.87 -6.92
C ASN A 21 -14.47 -8.56 -5.95
N GLU A 22 -13.33 -8.01 -6.42
CA GLU A 22 -12.17 -7.69 -5.57
C GLU A 22 -12.54 -6.85 -4.34
N LYS A 23 -13.39 -5.83 -4.51
CA LYS A 23 -13.82 -4.96 -3.41
C LYS A 23 -14.64 -5.68 -2.34
N GLN A 24 -15.39 -6.73 -2.70
CA GLN A 24 -16.21 -7.49 -1.76
C GLN A 24 -15.35 -8.42 -0.89
N LEU A 25 -14.16 -8.79 -1.37
CA LEU A 25 -13.23 -9.66 -0.66
C LEU A 25 -12.31 -8.91 0.30
N ILE A 26 -12.34 -7.57 0.31
CA ILE A 26 -11.55 -6.78 1.25
C ILE A 26 -12.01 -7.12 2.68
N GLY A 27 -11.09 -7.63 3.50
CA GLY A 27 -11.38 -8.13 4.84
C GLY A 27 -11.84 -9.59 4.91
N HIS A 28 -12.08 -10.24 3.76
CA HIS A 28 -12.41 -11.66 3.61
C HIS A 28 -11.28 -12.43 2.90
N GLY A 29 -10.05 -12.21 3.36
CA GLY A 29 -8.84 -12.80 2.79
C GLY A 29 -8.20 -12.00 1.65
N LEU A 30 -8.64 -10.76 1.39
CA LEU A 30 -7.90 -9.78 0.58
C LEU A 30 -7.61 -8.53 1.41
N THR A 31 -6.37 -8.04 1.38
CA THR A 31 -5.94 -6.81 2.07
C THR A 31 -4.82 -6.10 1.32
N SER A 32 -4.59 -4.83 1.66
CA SER A 32 -3.48 -4.00 1.17
C SER A 32 -2.52 -3.56 2.28
N CYS A 33 -2.60 -4.14 3.47
CA CYS A 33 -1.73 -3.78 4.60
C CYS A 33 -1.23 -5.02 5.35
N ALA A 34 -0.02 -5.50 5.00
CA ALA A 34 0.62 -6.60 5.72
C ALA A 34 0.82 -6.30 7.22
N THR A 35 1.20 -5.07 7.58
CA THR A 35 1.43 -4.65 8.97
C THR A 35 0.17 -4.74 9.82
N CYS A 36 -1.00 -4.49 9.21
CA CYS A 36 -2.29 -4.46 9.89
C CYS A 36 -2.81 -5.89 10.12
N ASP A 37 -2.79 -6.72 9.07
CA ASP A 37 -3.53 -7.98 9.06
C ASP A 37 -2.63 -9.22 9.12
N GLY A 38 -1.33 -9.08 8.88
CA GLY A 38 -0.41 -10.22 8.76
C GLY A 38 -0.38 -11.15 9.98
N ALA A 39 -0.64 -10.63 11.17
CA ALA A 39 -0.67 -11.41 12.40
C ALA A 39 -1.85 -12.40 12.48
N PHE A 40 -2.93 -12.18 11.72
CA PHE A 40 -4.10 -13.07 11.68
C PHE A 40 -3.85 -14.34 10.85
N TYR A 41 -2.87 -14.31 9.94
CA TYR A 41 -2.57 -15.42 9.03
C TYR A 41 -1.35 -16.22 9.49
N ARG A 42 -1.43 -16.74 10.73
CA ARG A 42 -0.38 -17.56 11.33
C ARG A 42 -0.41 -18.98 10.78
N ASP A 43 0.77 -19.50 10.42
CA ASP A 43 1.00 -20.89 9.99
C ASP A 43 0.21 -21.32 8.73
N VAL A 44 -0.33 -20.36 7.97
CA VAL A 44 -1.03 -20.58 6.69
C VAL A 44 -0.26 -19.97 5.51
N PRO A 45 -0.40 -20.51 4.28
CA PRO A 45 0.19 -19.90 3.10
C PRO A 45 -0.55 -18.62 2.73
N VAL A 46 0.20 -17.60 2.32
CA VAL A 46 -0.33 -16.31 1.84
C VAL A 46 0.40 -15.90 0.56
N CYS A 47 -0.15 -14.96 -0.21
CA CYS A 47 0.58 -14.34 -1.31
C CYS A 47 0.67 -12.82 -1.18
N VAL A 48 1.74 -12.26 -1.73
CA VAL A 48 1.96 -10.83 -1.93
C VAL A 48 2.01 -10.57 -3.41
N ILE A 49 1.21 -9.62 -3.88
CA ILE A 49 1.20 -9.20 -5.28
C ILE A 49 1.98 -7.91 -5.43
N GLY A 50 3.07 -7.93 -6.18
CA GLY A 50 3.88 -6.75 -6.41
C GLY A 50 5.33 -7.09 -6.76
N GLY A 51 6.18 -6.08 -6.82
CA GLY A 51 7.61 -6.31 -7.04
C GLY A 51 8.51 -5.10 -6.86
N GLY A 52 8.00 -4.01 -6.27
CA GLY A 52 8.82 -2.91 -5.77
C GLY A 52 9.27 -3.16 -4.33
N ASP A 53 9.94 -2.18 -3.72
CA ASP A 53 10.42 -2.29 -2.34
C ASP A 53 9.29 -2.58 -1.34
N SER A 54 8.10 -1.99 -1.51
CA SER A 54 6.96 -2.30 -0.63
C SER A 54 6.57 -3.77 -0.66
N ALA A 55 6.58 -4.42 -1.83
CA ALA A 55 6.20 -5.83 -1.94
C ALA A 55 7.25 -6.75 -1.28
N THR A 56 8.54 -6.42 -1.38
CA THR A 56 9.61 -7.21 -0.75
C THR A 56 9.65 -6.98 0.77
N GLU A 57 9.38 -5.75 1.24
CA GLU A 57 9.21 -5.44 2.67
C GLU A 57 8.04 -6.20 3.28
N GLU A 58 6.86 -6.14 2.64
CA GLU A 58 5.65 -6.80 3.12
C GLU A 58 5.80 -8.34 3.10
N ALA A 59 6.36 -8.90 2.02
CA ALA A 59 6.64 -10.33 1.96
C ALA A 59 7.59 -10.77 3.08
N GLY A 60 8.67 -10.02 3.31
CA GLY A 60 9.60 -10.24 4.41
C GLY A 60 8.93 -10.18 5.78
N PHE A 61 8.09 -9.17 6.02
CA PHE A 61 7.32 -9.02 7.25
C PHE A 61 6.40 -10.23 7.50
N LEU A 62 5.67 -10.67 6.48
CA LEU A 62 4.72 -11.78 6.57
C LEU A 62 5.39 -13.12 6.91
N THR A 63 6.67 -13.32 6.57
CA THR A 63 7.40 -14.55 6.94
C THR A 63 7.51 -14.80 8.44
N ARG A 64 7.28 -13.75 9.27
CA ARG A 64 7.22 -13.84 10.73
C ARG A 64 5.98 -14.59 11.24
N PHE A 65 4.93 -14.69 10.41
CA PHE A 65 3.63 -15.25 10.79
C PHE A 65 3.22 -16.41 9.88
N ALA A 66 3.28 -16.20 8.56
CA ALA A 66 2.84 -17.18 7.57
C ALA A 66 3.76 -18.42 7.54
N SER A 67 3.19 -19.55 7.13
CA SER A 67 3.99 -20.77 6.87
C SER A 67 4.80 -20.63 5.57
N LYS A 68 4.23 -19.95 4.57
CA LYS A 68 4.85 -19.65 3.28
C LYS A 68 4.29 -18.35 2.69
N VAL A 69 5.12 -17.60 1.97
CA VAL A 69 4.74 -16.36 1.29
C VAL A 69 5.06 -16.49 -0.20
N TYR A 70 4.05 -16.50 -1.04
CA TYR A 70 4.22 -16.47 -2.49
C TYR A 70 4.34 -15.02 -2.96
N LEU A 71 5.48 -14.64 -3.53
CA LEU A 71 5.67 -13.29 -4.08
C LEU A 71 5.36 -13.31 -5.58
N ILE A 72 4.14 -12.91 -5.94
CA ILE A 72 3.64 -12.93 -7.31
C ILE A 72 4.06 -11.65 -8.03
N HIS A 73 4.84 -11.81 -9.09
CA HIS A 73 5.28 -10.70 -9.93
C HIS A 73 5.04 -10.95 -11.41
N ARG A 74 4.56 -9.91 -12.10
CA ARG A 74 4.21 -9.95 -13.53
C ARG A 74 5.41 -9.99 -14.50
N ARG A 75 6.64 -9.97 -13.99
CA ARG A 75 7.90 -10.04 -14.76
C ARG A 75 8.79 -11.12 -14.16
N ASP A 76 9.93 -11.35 -14.79
CA ASP A 76 10.99 -12.26 -14.38
C ASP A 76 12.03 -11.63 -13.43
N GLU A 77 11.92 -10.31 -13.18
CA GLU A 77 12.77 -9.58 -12.23
C GLU A 77 11.95 -8.60 -11.35
N LEU A 78 12.42 -8.36 -10.12
CA LEU A 78 11.84 -7.36 -9.22
C LEU A 78 12.34 -5.96 -9.57
N ARG A 79 11.48 -4.95 -9.43
CA ARG A 79 11.84 -3.53 -9.49
C ARG A 79 12.45 -3.03 -8.17
N ALA A 80 12.28 -3.78 -7.09
CA ALA A 80 12.86 -3.46 -5.79
C ALA A 80 14.36 -3.20 -5.90
N SER A 81 14.89 -2.35 -5.01
CA SER A 81 16.32 -2.14 -4.88
C SER A 81 17.04 -3.48 -4.69
N LYS A 82 18.24 -3.59 -5.26
CA LYS A 82 18.97 -4.87 -5.34
C LYS A 82 19.08 -5.56 -3.97
N ILE A 83 19.43 -4.81 -2.92
CA ILE A 83 19.58 -5.36 -1.57
C ILE A 83 18.26 -5.87 -0.99
N MET A 84 17.14 -5.25 -1.34
CA MET A 84 15.80 -5.65 -0.89
C MET A 84 15.32 -6.88 -1.64
N ALA A 85 15.52 -6.93 -2.95
CA ALA A 85 15.25 -8.11 -3.78
C ALA A 85 16.08 -9.32 -3.30
N ASP A 86 17.40 -9.15 -3.16
CA ASP A 86 18.32 -10.20 -2.70
C ASP A 86 17.91 -10.74 -1.32
N ARG A 87 17.55 -9.86 -0.39
CA ARG A 87 17.08 -10.27 0.95
C ARG A 87 15.78 -11.05 0.91
N ALA A 88 14.82 -10.62 0.10
CA ALA A 88 13.54 -11.31 -0.04
C ALA A 88 13.73 -12.70 -0.66
N LEU A 89 14.51 -12.80 -1.74
CA LEU A 89 14.77 -14.06 -2.45
C LEU A 89 15.66 -15.03 -1.66
N ALA A 90 16.48 -14.54 -0.74
CA ALA A 90 17.27 -15.38 0.16
C ALA A 90 16.44 -15.98 1.32
N ASN A 91 15.21 -15.53 1.55
CA ASN A 91 14.36 -16.03 2.62
C ASN A 91 13.69 -17.35 2.20
N PRO A 92 13.92 -18.48 2.92
CA PRO A 92 13.38 -19.78 2.51
C PRO A 92 11.85 -19.91 2.61
N LYS A 93 11.18 -18.97 3.29
CA LYS A 93 9.70 -18.92 3.34
C LYS A 93 9.10 -18.15 2.16
N ILE A 94 9.90 -17.42 1.39
CA ILE A 94 9.43 -16.65 0.25
C ILE A 94 9.65 -17.47 -1.02
N GLU A 95 8.57 -17.76 -1.74
CA GLU A 95 8.63 -18.37 -3.06
C GLU A 95 8.23 -17.36 -4.12
N PRO A 96 9.15 -16.94 -5.01
CA PRO A 96 8.79 -16.04 -6.08
C PRO A 96 7.99 -16.77 -7.17
N VAL A 97 6.90 -16.17 -7.60
CA VAL A 97 6.06 -16.62 -8.71
C VAL A 97 6.18 -15.60 -9.84
N TRP A 98 7.11 -15.88 -10.75
CA TRP A 98 7.48 -14.96 -11.84
C TRP A 98 6.48 -14.97 -12.99
N ASN A 99 6.54 -13.92 -13.80
CA ASN A 99 5.77 -13.77 -15.03
C ASN A 99 4.27 -14.03 -14.86
N SER A 100 3.72 -13.77 -13.67
CA SER A 100 2.36 -14.19 -13.32
C SER A 100 1.56 -13.04 -12.75
N THR A 101 0.26 -13.06 -13.00
CA THR A 101 -0.73 -12.19 -12.33
C THR A 101 -1.86 -13.05 -11.77
N VAL A 102 -2.53 -12.57 -10.74
CA VAL A 102 -3.83 -13.12 -10.35
C VAL A 102 -4.85 -12.67 -11.39
N CYS A 103 -5.68 -13.60 -11.87
CA CYS A 103 -6.79 -13.32 -12.78
C CYS A 103 -8.16 -13.63 -12.17
N GLU A 104 -8.22 -14.40 -11.09
CA GLU A 104 -9.46 -14.71 -10.37
C GLU A 104 -9.16 -14.96 -8.89
N TYR A 105 -10.07 -14.53 -8.01
CA TYR A 105 -10.06 -14.84 -6.58
C TYR A 105 -11.08 -15.95 -6.30
N LEU A 106 -10.65 -17.01 -5.62
CA LEU A 106 -11.48 -18.19 -5.36
C LEU A 106 -11.75 -18.29 -3.86
N THR A 107 -13.03 -18.30 -3.50
CA THR A 107 -13.49 -18.36 -2.11
C THR A 107 -14.01 -19.75 -1.73
N ASP A 108 -14.06 -20.02 -0.43
CA ASP A 108 -14.74 -21.19 0.13
C ASP A 108 -16.26 -20.99 0.24
N GLU A 109 -16.97 -21.97 0.79
CA GLU A 109 -18.43 -21.92 0.99
C GLU A 109 -18.90 -20.79 1.92
N LYS A 110 -17.99 -20.21 2.73
CA LYS A 110 -18.27 -19.09 3.63
C LYS A 110 -17.95 -17.74 3.02
N GLY A 111 -17.39 -17.71 1.80
CA GLY A 111 -16.98 -16.49 1.12
C GLY A 111 -15.59 -16.00 1.52
N GLU A 112 -14.79 -16.80 2.22
CA GLU A 112 -13.41 -16.46 2.60
C GLU A 112 -12.43 -16.92 1.53
N MET A 113 -11.32 -16.18 1.35
CA MET A 113 -10.27 -16.55 0.39
C MET A 113 -9.74 -17.97 0.65
N ARG A 114 -9.70 -18.79 -0.40
CA ARG A 114 -9.13 -20.15 -0.38
C ARG A 114 -7.96 -20.29 -1.35
N SER A 115 -8.05 -19.65 -2.51
CA SER A 115 -7.02 -19.73 -3.53
C SER A 115 -7.12 -18.57 -4.52
N VAL A 116 -6.09 -18.43 -5.34
CA VAL A 116 -6.07 -17.52 -6.48
C VAL A 116 -5.82 -18.29 -7.76
N MET A 117 -6.50 -17.90 -8.84
CA MET A 117 -6.13 -18.35 -10.18
C MET A 117 -5.04 -17.44 -10.72
N LEU A 118 -3.91 -18.03 -11.07
CA LEU A 118 -2.79 -17.36 -11.72
C LEU A 118 -2.91 -17.49 -13.22
N GLU A 119 -2.43 -16.48 -13.93
CA GLU A 119 -2.15 -16.54 -15.36
C GLU A 119 -0.69 -16.16 -15.58
N ASN A 120 0.08 -17.09 -16.17
CA ASN A 120 1.43 -16.81 -16.62
C ASN A 120 1.36 -15.97 -17.91
N LEU A 121 1.88 -14.75 -17.84
CA LEU A 121 1.82 -13.75 -18.91
C LEU A 121 2.76 -14.06 -20.09
N VAL A 122 3.66 -15.03 -19.96
CA VAL A 122 4.56 -15.48 -21.03
C VAL A 122 3.99 -16.71 -21.73
N THR A 123 3.46 -17.68 -20.98
CA THR A 123 2.96 -18.95 -21.55
C THR A 123 1.46 -18.97 -21.78
N GLY A 124 0.70 -18.09 -21.14
CA GLY A 124 -0.77 -18.12 -21.08
C GLY A 124 -1.33 -19.24 -20.19
N GLU A 125 -0.47 -20.00 -19.50
CA GLU A 125 -0.90 -21.10 -18.63
C GLU A 125 -1.63 -20.55 -17.40
N LYS A 126 -2.74 -21.21 -17.05
CA LYS A 126 -3.48 -20.92 -15.82
C LYS A 126 -3.26 -22.01 -14.79
N SER A 127 -3.06 -21.60 -13.54
CA SER A 127 -2.86 -22.52 -12.42
C SER A 127 -3.49 -21.98 -11.14
N GLU A 128 -4.02 -22.88 -10.33
CA GLU A 128 -4.57 -22.51 -9.03
C GLU A 128 -3.47 -22.54 -7.96
N LEU A 129 -3.43 -21.51 -7.12
CA LEU A 129 -2.53 -21.40 -5.98
C LEU A 129 -3.33 -21.26 -4.69
N GLU A 130 -3.23 -22.25 -3.81
CA GLU A 130 -3.90 -22.25 -2.51
C GLU A 130 -3.23 -21.25 -1.55
N VAL A 131 -4.03 -20.30 -1.06
CA VAL A 131 -3.62 -19.26 -0.12
C VAL A 131 -4.79 -18.85 0.76
N ALA A 132 -4.52 -18.64 2.05
CA ALA A 132 -5.51 -18.13 2.99
C ALA A 132 -5.71 -16.61 2.89
N CYS A 133 -4.76 -15.89 2.28
CA CYS A 133 -4.84 -14.45 2.10
C CYS A 133 -4.00 -13.93 0.95
N VAL A 134 -4.50 -12.86 0.34
CA VAL A 134 -3.84 -12.06 -0.69
C VAL A 134 -3.53 -10.66 -0.14
N PHE A 135 -2.25 -10.29 -0.19
CA PHE A 135 -1.74 -8.96 0.15
C PHE A 135 -1.38 -8.20 -1.12
N VAL A 136 -2.13 -7.15 -1.45
CA VAL A 136 -1.90 -6.34 -2.65
C VAL A 136 -0.91 -5.21 -2.35
N ALA A 137 0.34 -5.38 -2.79
CA ALA A 137 1.44 -4.46 -2.55
C ALA A 137 1.93 -3.78 -3.85
N ILE A 138 0.98 -3.30 -4.67
CA ILE A 138 1.27 -2.67 -5.97
C ILE A 138 1.30 -1.13 -5.92
N GLY A 139 1.32 -0.56 -4.71
CA GLY A 139 1.42 0.88 -4.43
C GLY A 139 0.10 1.54 -4.05
N HIS A 140 0.17 2.82 -3.72
CA HIS A 140 -0.98 3.65 -3.35
C HIS A 140 -1.08 4.86 -4.30
N VAL A 141 -2.25 5.48 -4.34
CA VAL A 141 -2.52 6.72 -5.06
C VAL A 141 -2.94 7.77 -4.04
N PRO A 142 -2.08 8.76 -3.72
CA PRO A 142 -2.45 9.87 -2.86
C PRO A 142 -3.60 10.67 -3.47
N ASN A 143 -4.61 11.00 -2.66
CA ASN A 143 -5.81 11.70 -3.10
C ASN A 143 -5.55 13.22 -3.21
N SER A 144 -4.59 13.61 -4.04
CA SER A 144 -4.05 14.98 -4.15
C SER A 144 -4.29 15.63 -5.52
N ALA A 145 -4.87 14.92 -6.48
CA ALA A 145 -4.99 15.35 -7.87
C ALA A 145 -5.72 16.69 -8.04
N PHE A 146 -6.76 16.93 -7.24
CA PHE A 146 -7.59 18.14 -7.29
C PHE A 146 -6.86 19.43 -6.91
N LEU A 147 -5.68 19.33 -6.30
CA LEU A 147 -4.94 20.49 -5.79
C LEU A 147 -4.17 21.25 -6.88
N GLY A 148 -3.97 20.65 -8.06
CA GLY A 148 -3.18 21.27 -9.13
C GLY A 148 -1.83 21.79 -8.62
N ASP A 149 -1.54 23.06 -8.92
CA ASP A 149 -0.29 23.74 -8.57
C ASP A 149 -0.29 24.35 -7.16
N LEU A 150 -1.36 24.20 -6.37
CA LEU A 150 -1.40 24.67 -4.98
C LEU A 150 -0.40 23.95 -4.08
N VAL A 151 0.11 22.78 -4.49
CA VAL A 151 1.11 22.02 -3.73
C VAL A 151 2.17 21.47 -4.68
N ASP A 152 3.38 21.28 -4.16
CA ASP A 152 4.36 20.43 -4.83
C ASP A 152 4.05 18.97 -4.50
N LYS A 153 4.33 18.10 -5.46
CA LYS A 153 4.13 16.66 -5.33
C LYS A 153 5.40 15.94 -5.76
N ASP A 154 5.66 14.80 -5.15
CA ASP A 154 6.72 13.91 -5.62
C ASP A 154 6.30 13.20 -6.93
N GLU A 155 7.21 12.39 -7.48
CA GLU A 155 6.97 11.61 -8.70
C GLU A 155 5.81 10.60 -8.57
N ASN A 156 5.40 10.26 -7.35
CA ASN A 156 4.31 9.34 -7.04
C ASN A 156 3.00 10.07 -6.68
N GLY A 157 3.02 11.40 -6.66
CA GLY A 157 1.86 12.26 -6.39
C GLY A 157 1.64 12.64 -4.93
N TYR A 158 2.54 12.24 -4.01
CA TYR A 158 2.41 12.59 -2.59
C TYR A 158 2.75 14.06 -2.39
N ILE A 159 2.02 14.72 -1.50
CA ILE A 159 2.24 16.14 -1.22
C ILE A 159 3.58 16.31 -0.52
N ILE A 160 4.44 17.17 -1.07
CA ILE A 160 5.71 17.54 -0.46
C ILE A 160 5.44 18.56 0.65
N GLN A 161 5.74 18.16 1.88
CA GLN A 161 5.74 19.03 3.04
C GLN A 161 7.09 19.73 3.17
N ASN A 162 7.09 20.90 3.81
CA ASN A 162 8.32 21.52 4.27
C ASN A 162 9.02 20.59 5.29
N PRO A 163 10.35 20.41 5.21
CA PRO A 163 11.05 19.46 6.07
C PRO A 163 10.77 19.66 7.57
N GLY A 164 10.31 18.59 8.23
CA GLY A 164 9.99 18.58 9.66
C GLY A 164 8.69 19.30 10.04
N ARG A 165 7.84 19.65 9.07
CA ARG A 165 6.58 20.36 9.26
C ARG A 165 5.44 19.71 8.48
N THR A 166 4.24 20.26 8.62
CA THR A 166 3.06 19.86 7.84
C THR A 166 2.66 20.90 6.79
N SER A 167 3.24 22.09 6.86
CA SER A 167 3.05 23.14 5.86
C SER A 167 3.56 22.72 4.48
N THR A 168 2.92 23.24 3.44
CA THR A 168 3.29 23.04 2.04
C THR A 168 4.00 24.28 1.48
N LYS A 169 4.28 24.31 0.17
CA LYS A 169 4.77 25.54 -0.49
C LYS A 169 3.79 26.72 -0.41
N THR A 170 2.50 26.44 -0.23
CA THR A 170 1.45 27.47 -0.25
C THR A 170 1.13 27.89 1.18
N PRO A 171 1.34 29.17 1.55
CA PRO A 171 1.00 29.68 2.88
C PRO A 171 -0.46 29.42 3.24
N GLY A 172 -0.71 28.98 4.48
CA GLY A 172 -2.06 28.63 4.96
C GLY A 172 -2.59 27.27 4.49
N LEU A 173 -1.82 26.52 3.68
CA LEU A 173 -2.16 25.17 3.23
C LEU A 173 -1.22 24.13 3.85
N PHE A 174 -1.80 23.17 4.58
CA PHE A 174 -1.09 22.11 5.28
C PHE A 174 -1.52 20.75 4.74
N ALA A 175 -0.68 19.72 4.87
CA ALA A 175 -1.01 18.35 4.52
C ALA A 175 -0.72 17.43 5.71
N ALA A 176 -1.54 16.40 5.92
CA ALA A 176 -1.39 15.46 7.03
C ALA A 176 -1.85 14.05 6.66
N GLY A 177 -1.14 13.06 7.18
CA GLY A 177 -1.38 11.64 6.95
C GLY A 177 -0.89 11.17 5.59
N ASP A 178 -1.43 10.04 5.15
CA ASP A 178 -0.97 9.28 3.98
C ASP A 178 -0.98 10.06 2.66
N VAL A 179 -1.66 11.22 2.57
CA VAL A 179 -1.55 12.08 1.38
C VAL A 179 -0.14 12.68 1.21
N ALA A 180 0.64 12.73 2.29
CA ALA A 180 2.03 13.21 2.32
C ALA A 180 3.01 12.16 2.89
N ASP A 181 2.53 11.19 3.68
CA ASP A 181 3.35 10.10 4.23
C ASP A 181 3.32 8.85 3.33
N HIS A 182 4.35 8.71 2.49
CA HIS A 182 4.55 7.50 1.68
C HIS A 182 5.36 6.41 2.40
N TYR A 183 5.84 6.67 3.62
CA TYR A 183 6.77 5.77 4.32
C TYR A 183 6.05 4.93 5.38
N TYR A 184 5.45 5.57 6.40
CA TYR A 184 4.87 4.83 7.52
C TYR A 184 3.46 4.33 7.24
N ARG A 185 2.56 5.20 6.74
CA ARG A 185 1.19 4.84 6.33
C ARG A 185 0.43 4.09 7.43
N GLN A 186 0.42 4.63 8.64
CA GLN A 186 -0.26 4.06 9.80
C GLN A 186 -1.24 5.06 10.40
N ALA A 187 -2.35 4.56 10.93
CA ALA A 187 -3.35 5.41 11.57
C ALA A 187 -2.76 6.31 12.66
N ILE A 188 -1.81 5.80 13.46
CA ILE A 188 -1.19 6.58 14.54
C ILE A 188 -0.21 7.64 14.03
N THR A 189 0.52 7.39 12.93
CA THR A 189 1.39 8.41 12.33
C THR A 189 0.56 9.50 11.67
N ALA A 190 -0.51 9.13 10.98
CA ALA A 190 -1.47 10.07 10.39
C ALA A 190 -2.16 10.94 11.45
N ALA A 191 -2.59 10.36 12.57
CA ALA A 191 -3.16 11.11 13.69
C ALA A 191 -2.18 12.13 14.27
N GLY A 192 -0.90 11.74 14.44
CA GLY A 192 0.16 12.64 14.89
C GLY A 192 0.38 13.81 13.93
N GLN A 193 0.42 13.55 12.61
CA GLN A 193 0.50 14.61 11.62
C GLN A 193 -0.72 15.52 11.59
N GLY A 194 -1.93 14.98 11.81
CA GLY A 194 -3.15 15.80 11.94
C GLY A 194 -3.07 16.77 13.12
N CYS A 195 -2.54 16.33 14.26
CA CYS A 195 -2.28 17.18 15.42
C CYS A 195 -1.27 18.30 15.07
N ALA A 196 -0.14 17.96 14.44
CA ALA A 196 0.86 18.93 14.01
C ALA A 196 0.28 19.97 13.04
N ALA A 197 -0.52 19.55 12.06
CA ALA A 197 -1.16 20.45 11.09
C ALA A 197 -2.16 21.41 11.72
N ALA A 198 -2.93 20.96 12.72
CA ALA A 198 -3.83 21.83 13.46
C ALA A 198 -3.05 22.92 14.23
N LEU A 199 -1.94 22.56 14.87
CA LEU A 199 -1.08 23.51 15.61
C LEU A 199 -0.38 24.51 14.67
N GLU A 200 0.06 24.08 13.48
CA GLU A 200 0.67 24.98 12.51
C GLU A 200 -0.37 25.91 11.86
N ALA A 201 -1.58 25.40 11.58
CA ALA A 201 -2.67 26.22 11.06
C ALA A 201 -3.13 27.30 12.06
N GLU A 202 -3.23 26.96 13.35
CA GLU A 202 -3.55 27.92 14.41
C GLU A 202 -2.50 29.03 14.49
N ARG A 203 -1.20 28.67 14.55
CA ARG A 203 -0.12 29.66 14.57
C ARG A 203 -0.13 30.57 13.36
N TYR A 204 -0.33 29.99 12.17
CA TYR A 204 -0.42 30.77 10.94
C TYR A 204 -1.55 31.80 11.00
N LEU A 205 -2.74 31.40 11.49
CA LEU A 205 -3.87 32.31 11.67
C LEU A 205 -3.55 33.42 12.67
N SER A 206 -2.96 33.07 13.82
CA SER A 206 -2.60 34.03 14.87
C SER A 206 -1.55 35.06 14.43
N GLU A 207 -0.68 34.72 13.46
CA GLU A 207 0.30 35.64 12.87
C GLU A 207 -0.27 36.52 11.74
N HIS A 208 -1.45 36.19 11.22
CA HIS A 208 -2.09 36.85 10.07
C HIS A 208 -3.49 37.43 10.39
N GLU A 209 -3.81 37.58 11.67
CA GLU A 209 -4.85 38.50 12.16
C GLU A 209 -4.36 39.95 12.23
#